data_AF-A0A2S2NZM0-F1
#
_entry.id   AF-A0A2S2NZM0-F1
#
_cell.length_a   1.000
_cell.length_b   1.000
_cell.length_c   1.000
_cell.angle_alpha   90.00
_cell.angle_beta   90.00
_cell.angle_gamma   90.00
#
_symmetry.space_group_name_H-M   'P 1'
#
loop_
_entity.id
_entity.type
_entity.pdbx_description
1 polymer ?
#
loop_
_entity_poly.entity_id
_entity_poly.type
_entity_poly.pdbx_seq_one_letter_code
_entity_poly.pdbx_strand_id
1 'polypeptide(L)'
;VDELAAGLLEIGMKPGDRLCLMGSNSVEWEITLLASIKAGIIVVNINPLYMKNELHHCLSKVDAKMMIALEFHPNQNYYELLKNIVPEIAQQPHGKPVTTRHLPHLEFIVMNTEKNLP
;
A
#
# COMPACT_ATOMS: atom_id res chain seq x y z
N VAL A 1 13.45 1.99 -11.57
CA VAL A 1 13.56 0.88 -10.59
C VAL A 1 14.44 1.28 -9.42
N ASP A 2 15.69 1.66 -9.66
CA ASP A 2 16.67 2.03 -8.62
C ASP A 2 16.20 3.17 -7.72
N GLU A 3 15.68 4.23 -8.32
CA GLU A 3 15.16 5.40 -7.59
C GLU A 3 13.97 5.02 -6.68
N LEU A 4 13.05 4.20 -7.18
CA LEU A 4 11.91 3.72 -6.37
C LEU A 4 12.39 2.82 -5.23
N ALA A 5 13.36 1.94 -5.48
CA ALA A 5 13.92 1.09 -4.44
C ALA A 5 14.59 1.94 -3.33
N ALA A 6 15.35 2.98 -3.72
CA ALA A 6 15.95 3.92 -2.78
C ALA A 6 14.88 4.69 -2.00
N GLY A 7 13.83 5.19 -2.66
CA GLY A 7 12.73 5.92 -2.02
C GLY A 7 11.96 5.07 -1.02
N LEU A 8 11.72 3.78 -1.31
CA LEU A 8 11.09 2.86 -0.36
C LEU A 8 11.93 2.74 0.93
N LEU A 9 13.24 2.61 0.81
CA LEU A 9 14.15 2.55 1.96
C LEU A 9 14.22 3.88 2.72
N GLU A 10 14.21 5.00 2.01
CA GLU A 10 14.24 6.36 2.59
C GLU A 10 12.98 6.65 3.42
N ILE A 11 11.81 6.19 2.96
CA ILE A 11 10.53 6.31 3.69
C ILE A 11 10.53 5.49 5.00
N GLY A 12 11.46 4.53 5.13
CA GLY A 12 11.64 3.74 6.35
C GLY A 12 11.26 2.26 6.21
N MET A 13 11.03 1.78 4.98
CA MET A 13 11.00 0.35 4.72
C MET A 13 12.38 -0.26 4.89
N LYS A 14 12.43 -1.52 5.32
CA LYS A 14 13.65 -2.29 5.55
C LYS A 14 13.57 -3.64 4.84
N PRO A 15 14.73 -4.26 4.52
CA PRO A 15 14.73 -5.64 4.07
C PRO A 15 13.97 -6.55 5.05
N GLY A 16 13.06 -7.38 4.52
CA GLY A 16 12.16 -8.23 5.29
C GLY A 16 10.80 -7.59 5.65
N ASP A 17 10.64 -6.27 5.49
CA ASP A 17 9.32 -5.64 5.63
C ASP A 17 8.39 -6.11 4.50
N ARG A 18 7.08 -6.08 4.79
CA ARG A 18 6.03 -6.55 3.86
C ARG A 18 5.29 -5.38 3.23
N LEU A 19 5.24 -5.38 1.90
CA LEU A 19 4.54 -4.40 1.07
C LEU A 19 3.39 -5.09 0.34
N CYS A 20 2.17 -4.66 0.62
CA CYS A 20 0.99 -5.08 -0.12
C CYS A 20 0.82 -4.23 -1.38
N LEU A 21 0.72 -4.88 -2.54
CA LEU A 21 0.59 -4.22 -3.84
C LEU A 21 -0.76 -4.56 -4.47
N MET A 22 -1.59 -3.56 -4.72
CA MET A 22 -2.93 -3.71 -5.28
C MET A 22 -3.14 -2.75 -6.46
N GLY A 23 -3.38 -3.30 -7.65
CA GLY A 23 -3.60 -2.47 -8.84
C GLY A 23 -3.91 -3.29 -10.07
N SER A 24 -4.17 -2.61 -11.18
CA SER A 24 -4.27 -3.23 -12.50
C SER A 24 -2.90 -3.64 -13.02
N ASN A 25 -2.90 -4.48 -14.06
CA ASN A 25 -1.67 -4.82 -14.79
C ASN A 25 -1.15 -3.57 -15.50
N SER A 26 -0.15 -2.92 -14.93
CA SER A 26 0.46 -1.69 -15.44
C SER A 26 1.99 -1.74 -15.34
N VAL A 27 2.66 -0.82 -16.02
CA VAL A 27 4.13 -0.71 -15.96
C VAL A 27 4.58 -0.26 -14.58
N GLU A 28 3.83 0.64 -13.94
CA GLU A 28 4.06 1.11 -12.58
C GLU A 28 4.00 -0.06 -11.58
N TRP A 29 3.06 -0.98 -11.79
CA TRP A 29 2.96 -2.20 -10.99
C TRP A 29 4.27 -3.00 -11.08
N GLU A 30 4.74 -3.27 -12.30
CA GLU A 30 5.94 -4.10 -12.53
C GLU A 30 7.21 -3.41 -12.00
N ILE A 31 7.33 -2.10 -12.21
CA ILE A 31 8.43 -1.31 -11.64
C ILE A 31 8.40 -1.36 -10.11
N THR A 32 7.22 -1.30 -9.49
CA THR A 32 7.06 -1.36 -8.03
C THR A 32 7.44 -2.74 -7.49
N LEU A 33 7.01 -3.81 -8.15
CA LEU A 33 7.43 -5.18 -7.81
C LEU A 33 8.97 -5.29 -7.85
N LEU A 34 9.58 -4.93 -8.98
CA LEU A 34 11.04 -5.06 -9.17
C LEU A 34 11.83 -4.20 -8.19
N ALA A 35 11.38 -2.97 -7.94
CA ALA A 35 12.01 -2.06 -6.97
C ALA A 35 11.93 -2.61 -5.54
N SER A 36 10.78 -3.18 -5.15
CA SER A 36 10.58 -3.76 -3.83
C SER A 36 11.48 -4.99 -3.63
N ILE A 37 11.54 -5.88 -4.63
CA ILE A 37 12.45 -7.04 -4.60
C ILE A 37 13.91 -6.58 -4.49
N LYS A 38 14.31 -5.56 -5.28
CA LYS A 38 15.66 -4.99 -5.21
C LYS A 38 15.99 -4.43 -3.82
N ALA A 39 15.02 -3.82 -3.15
CA ALA A 39 15.17 -3.29 -1.79
C ALA A 39 15.14 -4.37 -0.68
N GLY A 40 14.95 -5.65 -1.03
CA GLY A 40 14.81 -6.75 -0.07
C GLY A 40 13.45 -6.77 0.64
N ILE A 41 12.46 -6.06 0.11
CA ILE A 41 11.10 -5.99 0.64
C ILE A 41 10.30 -7.18 0.10
N ILE A 42 9.51 -7.80 0.98
CA ILE A 42 8.63 -8.91 0.64
C ILE A 42 7.34 -8.34 0.04
N VAL A 43 7.09 -8.63 -1.24
CA VAL A 43 5.87 -8.16 -1.92
C VAL A 43 4.74 -9.16 -1.72
N VAL A 44 3.59 -8.66 -1.27
CA VAL A 44 2.33 -9.39 -1.13
C VAL A 44 1.36 -8.87 -2.18
N ASN A 45 1.10 -9.67 -3.20
CA ASN A 45 0.17 -9.30 -4.25
C ASN A 45 -1.27 -9.45 -3.78
N ILE A 46 -2.03 -8.36 -3.86
CA ILE A 46 -3.42 -8.30 -3.43
C ILE A 46 -4.32 -8.38 -4.66
N ASN A 47 -5.32 -9.26 -4.60
CA ASN A 47 -6.34 -9.33 -5.63
C ASN A 47 -7.12 -8.00 -5.68
N PRO A 48 -7.15 -7.30 -6.83
CA PRO A 48 -7.84 -6.01 -6.95
C PRO A 48 -9.36 -6.09 -6.78
N LEU A 49 -9.94 -7.29 -6.71
CA LEU A 49 -11.37 -7.55 -6.47
C LEU A 49 -11.70 -7.82 -4.99
N TYR A 50 -10.72 -7.81 -4.08
CA TYR A 50 -11.01 -7.99 -2.66
C TYR A 50 -11.90 -6.87 -2.13
N MET A 51 -12.93 -7.26 -1.40
CA MET A 51 -13.81 -6.37 -0.67
C MET A 51 -13.26 -6.13 0.74
N LYS A 52 -13.94 -5.26 1.49
CA LYS A 52 -13.47 -4.73 2.78
C LYS A 52 -12.91 -5.80 3.71
N ASN A 53 -13.66 -6.88 3.92
CA ASN A 53 -13.31 -7.92 4.88
C ASN A 53 -12.13 -8.77 4.41
N GLU A 54 -12.05 -9.08 3.12
CA GLU A 54 -10.96 -9.87 2.53
C GLU A 54 -9.66 -9.07 2.54
N LEU A 55 -9.73 -7.78 2.19
CA LEU A 55 -8.59 -6.89 2.23
C LEU A 55 -8.09 -6.70 3.68
N HIS A 56 -8.98 -6.40 4.63
CA HIS A 56 -8.61 -6.30 6.04
C HIS A 56 -7.97 -7.60 6.55
N HIS A 57 -8.58 -8.75 6.25
CA HIS A 57 -8.03 -10.05 6.64
C HIS A 57 -6.64 -10.28 6.06
N CYS A 58 -6.44 -9.96 4.77
CA CYS A 58 -5.14 -10.12 4.13
C CYS A 58 -4.07 -9.24 4.78
N LEU A 59 -4.35 -7.93 4.90
CA LEU A 59 -3.43 -6.95 5.52
C LEU A 59 -3.03 -7.35 6.94
N SER A 60 -3.99 -7.83 7.73
CA SER A 60 -3.73 -8.31 9.09
C SER A 60 -2.96 -9.63 9.08
N LYS A 61 -3.28 -10.58 8.20
CA LYS A 61 -2.64 -11.90 8.17
C LYS A 61 -1.17 -11.82 7.78
N VAL A 62 -0.80 -10.86 6.94
CA VAL A 62 0.57 -10.71 6.47
C VAL A 62 1.36 -9.67 7.26
N ASP A 63 0.78 -9.04 8.29
CA ASP A 63 1.39 -7.92 9.02
C ASP A 63 2.03 -6.90 8.05
N ALA A 64 1.23 -6.41 7.10
CA ALA A 64 1.71 -5.50 6.08
C ALA A 64 2.17 -4.19 6.72
N LYS A 65 3.38 -3.72 6.36
CA LYS A 65 3.89 -2.42 6.79
C LYS A 65 3.51 -1.29 5.85
N MET A 66 3.48 -1.59 4.56
CA MET A 66 3.11 -0.64 3.51
C MET A 66 2.04 -1.23 2.59
N MET A 67 1.13 -0.37 2.12
CA MET A 67 0.20 -0.65 1.03
C MET A 67 0.48 0.33 -0.12
N ILE A 68 0.64 -0.16 -1.34
CA ILE A 68 0.64 0.65 -2.55
C ILE A 68 -0.60 0.27 -3.37
N ALA A 69 -1.46 1.24 -3.64
CA ALA A 69 -2.70 1.04 -4.36
C ALA A 69 -2.90 2.08 -5.47
N LEU A 70 -3.50 1.68 -6.60
CA LEU A 70 -4.10 2.65 -7.52
C LEU A 70 -5.30 3.33 -6.83
N GLU A 71 -5.73 4.52 -7.26
CA GLU A 71 -6.98 5.08 -6.71
C GLU A 71 -8.22 4.39 -7.27
N PHE A 72 -8.22 4.10 -8.58
CA PHE A 72 -9.42 3.66 -9.28
C PHE A 72 -9.17 2.43 -10.14
N HIS A 73 -10.08 1.47 -10.01
CA HIS A 73 -10.31 0.39 -10.96
C HIS A 73 -11.76 0.55 -11.47
N PRO A 74 -12.09 0.15 -12.72
CA PRO A 74 -13.42 0.37 -13.32
C PRO A 74 -14.63 0.04 -12.43
N ASN A 75 -14.47 -0.87 -11.46
CA ASN A 75 -15.54 -1.35 -10.57
C ASN A 75 -15.37 -0.95 -9.10
N GLN A 76 -14.28 -0.25 -8.72
CA GLN A 76 -13.96 -0.03 -7.30
C GLN A 76 -13.04 1.18 -7.07
N ASN A 77 -13.39 2.00 -6.09
CA ASN A 77 -12.51 3.03 -5.55
C ASN A 77 -11.73 2.47 -4.36
N TYR A 78 -10.42 2.30 -4.53
CA TYR A 78 -9.56 1.68 -3.53
C TYR A 78 -9.29 2.59 -2.35
N TYR A 79 -9.28 3.91 -2.56
CA TYR A 79 -9.14 4.87 -1.47
C TYR A 79 -10.34 4.81 -0.51
N GLU A 80 -11.56 4.81 -1.03
CA GLU A 80 -12.76 4.68 -0.19
C GLU A 80 -12.86 3.31 0.50
N LEU A 81 -12.39 2.24 -0.16
CA LEU A 81 -12.26 0.93 0.48
C LEU A 81 -11.29 0.98 1.67
N LEU A 82 -10.11 1.57 1.47
CA LEU A 82 -9.09 1.70 2.52
C LEU A 82 -9.58 2.59 3.66
N LYS A 83 -10.26 3.72 3.39
CA LYS A 83 -10.89 4.56 4.42
C LYS A 83 -11.90 3.79 5.28
N ASN A 84 -12.62 2.84 4.70
CA ASN A 84 -13.56 2.01 5.44
C ASN A 84 -12.87 0.98 6.37
N ILE A 85 -11.61 0.65 6.11
CA ILE A 85 -10.78 -0.29 6.89
C ILE A 85 -9.95 0.48 7.92
N VAL A 86 -9.35 1.59 7.50
CA VAL A 86 -8.43 2.44 8.27
C VAL A 86 -8.91 3.89 8.16
N PRO A 87 -9.97 4.29 8.88
CA PRO A 87 -10.50 5.64 8.82
C PRO A 87 -9.50 6.72 9.26
N GLU A 88 -8.45 6.34 10.00
CA GLU A 88 -7.38 7.22 10.48
C GLU A 88 -6.60 7.88 9.33
N ILE A 89 -6.58 7.28 8.14
CA ILE A 89 -5.84 7.79 6.98
C ILE A 89 -6.39 9.14 6.50
N ALA A 90 -7.69 9.38 6.67
CA ALA A 90 -8.33 10.63 6.25
C ALA A 90 -8.01 11.83 7.15
N GLN A 91 -7.37 11.60 8.30
CA GLN A 91 -7.08 12.62 9.31
C GLN A 91 -5.57 12.83 9.52
N GLN A 92 -4.74 12.05 8.81
CA GLN A 92 -3.29 12.09 8.95
C GLN A 92 -2.67 13.03 7.91
N PRO A 93 -1.55 13.71 8.23
CA PRO A 93 -0.82 14.47 7.23
C PRO A 93 -0.12 13.54 6.23
N HIS A 94 -0.17 13.89 4.95
CA HIS A 94 0.64 13.26 3.90
C HIS A 94 2.10 13.02 4.31
N GLY A 95 2.62 11.84 3.95
CA GLY A 95 4.03 11.49 4.12
C GLY A 95 4.43 11.21 5.57
N LYS A 96 3.48 11.09 6.50
CA LYS A 96 3.73 10.60 7.86
C LYS A 96 3.21 9.17 8.04
N PRO A 97 3.88 8.35 8.88
CA PRO A 97 3.35 7.05 9.25
C PRO A 97 1.98 7.19 9.92
N VAL A 98 1.04 6.35 9.52
CA VAL A 98 -0.29 6.25 10.12
C VAL A 98 -0.24 5.25 11.27
N THR A 99 -0.77 5.65 12.43
CA THR A 99 -1.04 4.70 13.53
C THR A 99 -2.48 4.23 13.40
N THR A 100 -2.66 2.93 13.17
CA THR A 100 -3.99 2.33 13.05
C THR A 100 -4.33 1.49 14.28
N ARG A 101 -5.62 1.40 14.64
CA ARG A 101 -6.05 0.53 15.75
C ARG A 101 -6.15 -0.95 15.39
N HIS A 102 -6.55 -1.26 14.16
CA HIS A 102 -6.89 -2.62 13.74
C HIS A 102 -5.82 -3.30 12.88
N LEU A 103 -4.87 -2.53 12.34
CA LEU A 103 -3.74 -3.00 11.54
C LEU A 103 -2.45 -2.42 12.10
N PRO A 104 -2.01 -2.83 13.31
CA PRO A 104 -0.93 -2.17 14.06
C PRO A 104 0.41 -2.16 13.31
N HIS A 105 0.58 -3.03 12.31
CA HIS A 105 1.76 -3.08 11.47
C HIS A 105 1.71 -2.13 10.27
N LEU A 106 0.51 -1.70 9.83
CA LEU A 106 0.36 -0.85 8.66
C LEU A 106 0.70 0.60 9.02
N GLU A 107 1.82 1.08 8.48
CA GLU A 107 2.36 2.41 8.73
C GLU A 107 2.24 3.32 7.51
N PHE A 108 2.36 2.77 6.30
CA PHE A 108 2.41 3.57 5.08
C PHE A 108 1.34 3.15 4.07
N ILE A 109 0.69 4.12 3.45
CA ILE A 109 -0.23 3.92 2.34
C ILE A 109 0.16 4.90 1.24
N VAL A 110 0.47 4.37 0.05
CA VAL A 110 0.78 5.16 -1.13
C VAL A 110 -0.32 4.95 -2.16
N MET A 111 -1.01 6.04 -2.49
CA MET A 111 -2.02 6.04 -3.55
C MET A 111 -1.39 6.55 -4.84
N ASN A 112 -1.42 5.75 -5.90
CA ASN A 112 -1.09 6.22 -7.24
C ASN A 112 -2.33 6.91 -7.82
N THR A 113 -2.32 8.24 -7.74
CA THR A 113 -3.40 9.14 -8.16
C THR A 113 -2.84 10.50 -8.57
N GLU A 114 -3.56 11.20 -9.44
CA GLU A 114 -3.31 12.62 -9.75
C GLU A 114 -3.92 13.56 -8.70
N LYS A 115 -4.77 13.06 -7.80
CA LYS A 115 -5.42 13.87 -6.76
C LYS A 115 -4.52 13.97 -5.53
N ASN A 116 -4.55 15.14 -4.91
CA ASN A 116 -3.91 15.33 -3.61
C ASN A 116 -4.85 14.82 -2.49
N LEU A 117 -4.87 13.49 -2.28
CA LEU A 117 -5.66 12.81 -1.26
C LEU A 117 -4.96 12.89 0.11
N PRO A 118 -5.62 13.34 1.20
CA PRO A 118 -4.98 13.62 2.49
C PRO A 118 -4.08 12.49 3.02
#